data_AF-A0A382JI15-F1
#
_entry.id   AF-A0A382JI15-F1
#
_cell.length_a   1.000
_cell.length_b   1.000
_cell.length_c   1.000
_cell.angle_alpha   90.00
_cell.angle_beta   90.00
_cell.angle_gamma   90.00
#
_symmetry.space_group_name_H-M   'P 1'
#
loop_
_entity.id
_entity.type
_entity.pdbx_description
1 polymer ?
#
loop_
_entity_poly.entity_id
_entity_poly.type
_entity_poly.pdbx_seq_one_letter_code
_entity_poly.pdbx_strand_id
1 'polypeptide(L)'
;MFLGYDYVKDEPISLEEAQALKPDDPRHLDIIYGSIDDLIKIDDEWVICDKKTTGSIDYFSKYNSKPSDSHRDQINRYRVLLDKCYNINAKFGAVVYISNNVPKDKIDKPSILPFKLEAIEKTLQDMVEKAKIIKESYTQKILPERTFCYMCDAFCPYATKCFTEESDKIEG
;
A
#
# COMPACT_ATOMS: atom_id res chain seq x y z
N MET A 1 2.02 -12.03 -6.46
CA MET A 1 0.65 -12.62 -6.49
C MET A 1 -0.37 -11.51 -6.72
N PHE A 2 -1.30 -11.63 -7.67
CA PHE A 2 -2.35 -10.62 -7.93
C PHE A 2 -3.49 -10.73 -6.91
N LEU A 3 -4.02 -9.57 -6.51
CA LEU A 3 -5.14 -9.41 -5.62
C LEU A 3 -6.09 -8.37 -6.22
N GLY A 4 -7.35 -8.70 -6.34
CA GLY A 4 -8.38 -7.77 -6.78
C GLY A 4 -9.66 -8.03 -5.99
N TYR A 5 -10.23 -6.97 -5.43
CA TYR A 5 -11.44 -7.06 -4.61
C TYR A 5 -12.42 -5.94 -4.98
N ASP A 6 -13.59 -6.32 -5.49
CA ASP A 6 -14.71 -5.43 -5.79
C ASP A 6 -15.48 -5.18 -4.48
N TYR A 7 -15.24 -4.02 -3.86
CA TYR A 7 -15.79 -3.73 -2.53
C TYR A 7 -17.27 -3.39 -2.54
N VAL A 8 -17.84 -3.09 -3.72
CA VAL A 8 -19.27 -2.84 -3.88
C VAL A 8 -20.04 -4.15 -3.94
N LYS A 9 -19.48 -5.15 -4.63
CA LYS A 9 -20.08 -6.49 -4.73
C LYS A 9 -19.68 -7.43 -3.59
N ASP A 10 -18.63 -7.08 -2.84
CA ASP A 10 -17.98 -7.96 -1.85
C ASP A 10 -17.48 -9.27 -2.47
N GLU A 11 -16.84 -9.15 -3.64
CA GLU A 11 -16.39 -10.30 -4.44
C GLU A 11 -14.93 -10.13 -4.89
N PRO A 12 -14.14 -11.22 -4.93
CA PRO A 12 -12.83 -11.16 -5.56
C PRO A 12 -12.95 -11.04 -7.08
N ILE A 13 -11.99 -10.36 -7.70
CA ILE A 13 -11.85 -10.28 -9.16
C ILE A 13 -10.54 -10.94 -9.58
N SER A 14 -10.58 -11.73 -10.65
CA SER A 14 -9.41 -12.37 -11.23
C SER A 14 -8.56 -11.39 -12.05
N LEU A 15 -7.30 -11.76 -12.33
CA LEU A 15 -6.43 -10.94 -13.19
C LEU A 15 -7.00 -10.80 -14.60
N GLU A 16 -7.58 -11.88 -15.15
CA GLU A 16 -8.18 -11.90 -16.48
C GLU A 16 -9.37 -10.93 -16.58
N GLU A 17 -10.29 -10.98 -15.60
CA GLU A 17 -11.42 -10.06 -15.54
C GLU A 17 -10.96 -8.60 -15.36
N ALA A 18 -9.95 -8.36 -14.52
CA ALA A 18 -9.39 -7.02 -14.30
C ALA A 18 -8.76 -6.45 -15.58
N GLN A 19 -8.09 -7.28 -16.37
CA GLN A 19 -7.47 -6.90 -17.65
C GLN A 19 -8.49 -6.75 -18.78
N ALA A 20 -9.66 -7.38 -18.68
CA ALA A 20 -10.75 -7.22 -19.65
C ALA A 20 -11.48 -5.88 -19.50
N LEU A 21 -11.37 -5.20 -18.35
CA LEU A 21 -11.89 -3.85 -18.16
C LEU A 21 -11.12 -2.84 -19.02
N LYS A 22 -11.84 -1.88 -19.60
CA LYS A 22 -11.21 -0.78 -20.33
C LYS A 22 -10.55 0.17 -19.32
N PRO A 23 -9.43 0.84 -19.65
CA PRO A 23 -8.74 1.74 -18.73
C PRO A 23 -9.60 2.87 -18.14
N ASP A 24 -10.64 3.31 -18.85
CA ASP A 24 -11.60 4.35 -18.46
C ASP A 24 -12.90 3.78 -17.86
N ASP A 25 -12.97 2.47 -17.62
CA ASP A 25 -14.14 1.83 -17.03
C ASP A 25 -14.34 2.32 -15.59
N PRO A 26 -15.51 2.92 -15.26
CA PRO A 26 -15.77 3.45 -13.92
C PRO A 26 -15.72 2.38 -12.83
N ARG A 27 -15.87 1.09 -13.19
CA ARG A 27 -15.75 -0.03 -12.25
C ARG A 27 -14.35 -0.14 -11.65
N HIS A 28 -13.31 0.42 -12.28
CA HIS A 28 -12.00 0.49 -11.64
C HIS A 28 -12.04 1.22 -10.29
N LEU A 29 -12.96 2.16 -10.09
CA LEU A 29 -13.13 2.87 -8.81
C LEU A 29 -13.85 2.02 -7.75
N ASP A 30 -14.46 0.90 -8.13
CA ASP A 30 -15.13 -0.05 -7.22
C ASP A 30 -14.21 -1.19 -6.79
N ILE A 31 -13.01 -1.27 -7.35
CA ILE A 31 -12.09 -2.38 -7.16
C ILE A 31 -10.79 -1.91 -6.51
N ILE A 32 -10.40 -2.58 -5.43
CA ILE A 32 -9.09 -2.41 -4.81
C ILE A 32 -8.14 -3.44 -5.39
N TYR A 33 -7.10 -2.97 -6.08
CA TYR A 33 -6.05 -3.79 -6.64
C TYR A 33 -4.83 -3.85 -5.73
N GLY A 34 -4.18 -5.00 -5.69
CA GLY A 34 -2.94 -5.20 -4.97
C GLY A 34 -2.06 -6.26 -5.61
N SER A 35 -0.79 -6.25 -5.24
CA SER A 35 0.10 -7.36 -5.49
C SER A 35 0.98 -7.58 -4.29
N ILE A 36 1.09 -8.84 -3.86
CA ILE A 36 2.03 -9.26 -2.81
C ILE A 36 3.34 -9.67 -3.49
N ASP A 37 4.45 -9.17 -2.96
CA ASP A 37 5.80 -9.56 -3.36
C ASP A 37 6.05 -11.05 -3.06
N ASP A 38 5.99 -11.44 -1.79
CA ASP A 38 6.19 -12.82 -1.33
C ASP A 38 5.15 -13.22 -0.28
N LEU A 39 4.67 -14.46 -0.37
CA LEU A 39 3.85 -15.11 0.64
C LEU A 39 4.52 -16.43 1.01
N ILE A 40 4.94 -16.56 2.25
CA ILE A 40 5.66 -17.74 2.74
C ILE A 40 4.84 -18.47 3.80
N LYS A 41 4.97 -19.79 3.83
CA LYS A 41 4.41 -20.63 4.89
C LYS A 41 5.54 -21.11 5.79
N ILE A 42 5.46 -20.80 7.07
CA ILE A 42 6.39 -21.27 8.10
C ILE A 42 5.57 -22.10 9.07
N ASP A 43 5.88 -23.40 9.15
CA ASP A 43 5.04 -24.39 9.81
C ASP A 43 3.59 -24.33 9.29
N ASP A 44 2.63 -24.01 10.17
CA ASP A 44 1.21 -23.89 9.83
C ASP A 44 0.74 -22.42 9.64
N GLU A 45 1.65 -21.46 9.69
CA GLU A 45 1.32 -20.03 9.63
C GLU A 45 1.78 -19.38 8.32
N TRP A 46 0.91 -18.54 7.77
CA TRP A 46 1.23 -17.71 6.60
C TRP A 46 1.83 -16.37 7.03
N VAL A 47 2.90 -15.96 6.34
CA VAL A 47 3.59 -14.68 6.54
C VAL A 47 3.62 -13.90 5.23
N ILE A 48 3.10 -12.68 5.25
CA ILE A 48 3.17 -11.76 4.10
C ILE A 48 4.47 -10.97 4.18
N CYS A 49 5.27 -11.03 3.13
CA CYS A 49 6.56 -10.35 3.04
C CYS A 49 6.50 -9.26 1.96
N ASP A 50 6.96 -8.07 2.31
CA ASP A 50 7.06 -6.93 1.41
C ASP A 50 8.52 -6.44 1.37
N LYS A 51 9.11 -6.41 0.16
CA LYS A 51 10.53 -6.11 -0.05
C LYS A 51 10.69 -4.63 -0.34
N LYS A 52 11.55 -3.95 0.43
CA LYS A 52 11.83 -2.52 0.28
C LYS A 52 13.30 -2.27 0.05
N THR A 53 13.63 -1.52 -0.99
CA THR A 53 14.99 -1.01 -1.17
C THR A 53 15.18 0.29 -0.40
N THR A 54 16.32 0.47 0.28
CA THR A 54 16.61 1.68 1.06
C THR A 54 18.09 2.05 1.04
N GLY A 55 18.37 3.36 1.05
CA GLY A 55 19.73 3.89 1.26
C GLY A 55 20.13 4.00 2.73
N SER A 56 19.20 3.71 3.65
CA SER A 56 19.37 3.88 5.09
C SER A 56 19.32 2.55 5.82
N ILE A 57 19.95 1.50 5.26
CA ILE A 57 19.89 0.14 5.83
C ILE A 57 20.34 0.10 7.30
N ASP A 58 21.36 0.88 7.67
CA ASP A 58 21.86 0.96 9.05
C ASP A 58 20.81 1.49 10.05
N TYR A 59 19.80 2.24 9.59
CA TYR A 59 18.66 2.64 10.43
C TYR A 59 17.73 1.45 10.71
N PHE A 60 17.49 0.59 9.73
CA PHE A 60 16.57 -0.55 9.84
C PHE A 60 17.23 -1.79 10.43
N SER A 61 18.56 -1.86 10.48
CA SER A 61 19.31 -2.99 11.06
C SER A 61 19.58 -2.87 12.57
N LYS A 62 19.09 -1.81 13.25
CA LYS A 62 19.28 -1.69 14.70
C LYS A 62 18.35 -2.65 15.43
N TYR A 63 18.78 -3.11 16.60
CA TYR A 63 18.02 -4.08 17.41
C TYR A 63 16.60 -3.61 17.78
N ASN A 64 16.41 -2.30 17.97
CA ASN A 64 15.12 -1.71 18.33
C ASN A 64 14.35 -1.12 17.12
N SER A 65 14.81 -1.39 15.90
CA SER A 65 14.15 -0.91 14.69
C SER A 65 12.77 -1.53 14.54
N LYS A 66 11.83 -0.71 14.11
CA LYS A 66 10.46 -1.12 13.77
C LYS A 66 10.22 -0.81 12.29
N PRO A 67 9.38 -1.61 11.61
CA PRO A 67 8.96 -1.23 10.27
C PRO A 67 8.19 0.09 10.32
N SER A 68 8.30 0.89 9.26
CA SER A 68 7.51 2.11 9.09
C SER A 68 6.02 1.81 9.21
N ASP A 69 5.26 2.69 9.85
CA ASP A 69 3.80 2.52 9.97
C ASP A 69 3.12 2.45 8.60
N SER A 70 3.62 3.17 7.59
CA SER A 70 3.10 3.08 6.22
C SER A 70 3.30 1.70 5.60
N HIS A 71 4.45 1.04 5.85
CA HIS A 71 4.71 -0.31 5.36
C HIS A 71 3.89 -1.35 6.13
N ARG A 72 3.70 -1.16 7.45
CA ARG A 72 2.81 -2.00 8.25
C ARG A 72 1.37 -1.92 7.74
N ASP A 73 0.90 -0.71 7.49
CA ASP A 73 -0.44 -0.42 6.98
C ASP A 73 -0.66 -1.03 5.58
N GLN A 74 0.35 -0.98 4.70
CA GLN A 74 0.33 -1.66 3.40
C GLN A 74 0.15 -3.20 3.55
N ILE A 75 0.95 -3.85 4.39
CA ILE A 75 0.85 -5.31 4.60
C ILE A 75 -0.47 -5.70 5.26
N ASN A 76 -1.00 -4.89 6.20
CA ASN A 76 -2.34 -5.13 6.76
C ASN A 76 -3.43 -5.12 5.68
N ARG A 77 -3.34 -4.22 4.69
CA ARG A 77 -4.28 -4.24 3.55
C ARG A 77 -4.10 -5.48 2.69
N TYR A 78 -2.86 -5.94 2.48
CA TYR A 78 -2.62 -7.22 1.81
C TYR A 78 -3.25 -8.40 2.53
N ARG A 79 -3.29 -8.40 3.87
CA ARG A 79 -4.00 -9.44 4.66
C ARG A 79 -5.48 -9.50 4.30
N VAL A 80 -6.16 -8.35 4.27
CA VAL A 80 -7.59 -8.27 3.92
C VAL A 80 -7.83 -8.80 2.51
N LEU A 81 -7.02 -8.34 1.56
CA LEU A 81 -7.14 -8.78 0.17
C LEU A 81 -6.85 -10.28 0.02
N LEU A 82 -5.87 -10.81 0.73
CA LEU A 82 -5.48 -12.21 0.69
C LEU A 82 -6.59 -13.12 1.26
N ASP A 83 -7.23 -12.68 2.34
CA ASP A 83 -8.42 -13.33 2.92
C ASP A 83 -9.59 -13.32 1.92
N LYS A 84 -9.93 -12.14 1.39
CA LYS A 84 -11.04 -11.98 0.41
C LYS A 84 -10.82 -12.73 -0.91
N CYS A 85 -9.59 -12.79 -1.41
CA CYS A 85 -9.29 -13.37 -2.73
C CYS A 85 -9.00 -14.87 -2.68
N TYR A 86 -8.36 -15.34 -1.61
CA TYR A 86 -7.83 -16.71 -1.55
C TYR A 86 -8.23 -17.47 -0.28
N ASN A 87 -9.02 -16.85 0.61
CA ASN A 87 -9.38 -17.43 1.92
C ASN A 87 -8.15 -17.82 2.76
N ILE A 88 -7.09 -17.02 2.64
CA ILE A 88 -5.83 -17.20 3.39
C ILE A 88 -5.72 -16.10 4.45
N ASN A 89 -5.84 -16.49 5.71
CA ASN A 89 -5.73 -15.58 6.85
C ASN A 89 -4.32 -15.61 7.45
N ALA A 90 -3.45 -14.72 6.97
CA ALA A 90 -2.11 -14.54 7.53
C ALA A 90 -2.15 -13.83 8.89
N LYS A 91 -1.35 -14.30 9.86
CA LYS A 91 -1.24 -13.68 11.20
C LYS A 91 -0.04 -12.76 11.34
N PHE A 92 0.96 -12.93 10.47
CA PHE A 92 2.23 -12.23 10.55
C PHE A 92 2.57 -11.54 9.22
N GLY A 93 3.23 -10.39 9.35
CA GLY A 93 3.84 -9.66 8.25
C GLY A 93 5.32 -9.45 8.50
N ALA A 94 6.10 -9.27 7.44
CA ALA A 94 7.50 -8.90 7.54
C ALA A 94 7.84 -7.87 6.46
N VAL A 95 8.52 -6.79 6.87
CA VAL A 95 9.18 -5.89 5.91
C VAL A 95 10.63 -6.34 5.77
N VAL A 96 11.06 -6.58 4.53
CA VAL A 96 12.42 -6.99 4.19
C VAL A 96 13.13 -5.82 3.55
N TYR A 97 13.97 -5.13 4.33
CA TYR A 97 14.76 -4.00 3.86
C TYR A 97 16.07 -4.46 3.24
N ILE A 98 16.31 -4.04 2.00
CA ILE A 98 17.49 -4.37 1.20
C ILE A 98 18.23 -3.06 0.89
N SER A 99 19.54 -3.03 1.10
CA SER A 99 20.33 -1.82 0.80
C SER A 99 20.40 -1.57 -0.70
N ASN A 100 20.18 -0.33 -1.15
CA ASN A 100 20.46 0.10 -2.53
C ASN A 100 21.82 0.77 -2.70
N ASN A 101 22.46 1.16 -1.59
CA ASN A 101 23.81 1.72 -1.55
C ASN A 101 24.78 0.64 -1.08
N VAL A 102 25.78 0.34 -1.91
CA VAL A 102 26.64 -0.81 -1.69
C VAL A 102 28.11 -0.40 -1.60
N PRO A 103 28.70 -0.38 -0.40
CA PRO A 103 30.09 -0.80 -0.21
C PRO A 103 30.14 -2.34 -0.14
N LYS A 104 31.15 -2.95 -0.78
CA LYS A 104 31.23 -4.40 -1.10
C LYS A 104 31.09 -5.36 0.09
N ASP A 105 31.28 -4.88 1.31
CA ASP A 105 31.32 -5.61 2.57
C ASP A 105 29.95 -5.75 3.29
N LYS A 106 28.94 -4.96 2.88
CA LYS A 106 27.56 -5.02 3.40
C LYS A 106 26.53 -5.56 2.40
N ILE A 107 26.99 -6.06 1.25
CA ILE A 107 26.17 -6.78 0.27
C ILE A 107 25.46 -7.95 0.97
N ASP A 108 24.19 -8.17 0.63
CA ASP A 108 23.39 -9.35 1.02
C ASP A 108 23.03 -9.54 2.51
N LYS A 109 22.99 -8.47 3.31
CA LYS A 109 22.44 -8.51 4.67
C LYS A 109 21.10 -7.76 4.75
N PRO A 110 19.98 -8.37 4.34
CA PRO A 110 18.67 -7.74 4.50
C PRO A 110 18.35 -7.59 5.99
N SER A 111 17.69 -6.48 6.35
CA SER A 111 17.05 -6.36 7.65
C SER A 111 15.60 -6.83 7.55
N ILE A 112 15.25 -7.85 8.33
CA ILE A 112 13.92 -8.44 8.35
C ILE A 112 13.24 -8.00 9.64
N LEU A 113 12.16 -7.23 9.51
CA LEU A 113 11.39 -6.72 10.64
C LEU A 113 10.00 -7.36 10.63
N PRO A 114 9.80 -8.48 11.38
CA PRO A 114 8.50 -9.13 11.49
C PRO A 114 7.59 -8.43 12.51
N PHE A 115 6.28 -8.54 12.31
CA PHE A 115 5.26 -7.99 13.20
C PHE A 115 3.94 -8.76 13.10
N LYS A 116 3.08 -8.61 14.11
CA LYS A 116 1.73 -9.15 14.11
C LYS A 116 0.80 -8.26 13.30
N LEU A 117 -0.06 -8.87 12.49
CA LEU A 117 -1.04 -8.15 11.67
C LEU A 117 -2.28 -7.77 12.50
N GLU A 118 -2.87 -6.64 12.12
CA GLU A 118 -4.09 -6.08 12.73
C GLU A 118 -5.34 -6.87 12.29
N ALA A 119 -6.44 -6.75 13.05
CA ALA A 119 -7.70 -7.42 12.74
C ALA A 119 -8.24 -7.06 11.35
N ILE A 120 -8.72 -8.06 10.61
CA ILE A 120 -9.16 -7.94 9.22
C ILE A 120 -10.33 -6.97 9.10
N GLU A 121 -11.29 -7.06 10.01
CA GLU A 121 -12.54 -6.30 9.97
C GLU A 121 -12.28 -4.80 10.07
N LYS A 122 -11.36 -4.40 10.96
CA LYS A 122 -10.95 -3.00 11.12
C LYS A 122 -10.27 -2.48 9.86
N THR A 123 -9.35 -3.26 9.29
CA THR A 123 -8.63 -2.83 8.07
C THR A 123 -9.55 -2.82 6.86
N LEU A 124 -10.48 -3.77 6.74
CA LEU A 124 -11.48 -3.80 5.68
C LEU A 124 -12.39 -2.57 5.73
N GLN A 125 -12.88 -2.21 6.91
CA GLN A 125 -13.69 -1.01 7.09
C GLN A 125 -12.93 0.25 6.62
N ASP A 126 -11.69 0.44 7.09
CA ASP A 126 -10.83 1.56 6.68
C ASP A 126 -10.60 1.60 5.16
N MET A 127 -10.36 0.43 4.54
CA MET A 127 -10.16 0.32 3.10
C MET A 127 -11.41 0.75 2.31
N VAL A 128 -12.59 0.26 2.71
CA VAL A 128 -13.85 0.55 2.02
C VAL A 128 -14.25 2.01 2.20
N GLU A 129 -14.10 2.57 3.40
CA GLU A 129 -14.39 3.98 3.66
C GLU A 129 -13.50 4.89 2.82
N LYS A 130 -12.19 4.64 2.79
CA LYS A 130 -11.25 5.41 1.95
C LYS A 130 -11.52 5.25 0.46
N ALA A 131 -11.86 4.05 -0.01
CA ALA A 131 -12.19 3.82 -1.41
C ALA A 131 -13.44 4.61 -1.84
N LYS A 132 -14.48 4.67 -0.99
CA LYS A 132 -15.68 5.48 -1.23
C LYS A 132 -15.36 6.98 -1.31
N ILE A 133 -14.54 7.49 -0.39
CA ILE A 133 -14.09 8.89 -0.41
C ILE A 133 -13.35 9.19 -1.72
N ILE A 134 -12.39 8.33 -2.10
CA ILE A 134 -11.63 8.50 -3.35
C ILE A 134 -12.57 8.48 -4.57
N LYS A 135 -13.50 7.53 -4.62
CA LYS A 135 -14.49 7.43 -5.71
C LYS A 135 -15.34 8.70 -5.81
N GLU A 136 -15.84 9.19 -4.68
CA GLU A 136 -16.64 10.41 -4.63
C GLU A 136 -15.83 11.63 -5.07
N SER A 137 -14.64 11.83 -4.51
CA SER A 137 -13.75 12.93 -4.86
C SER A 137 -13.39 12.94 -6.34
N TYR A 138 -13.10 11.76 -6.91
CA TYR A 138 -12.78 11.64 -8.33
C TYR A 138 -13.99 11.93 -9.23
N THR A 139 -15.16 11.39 -8.88
CA THR A 139 -16.39 11.54 -9.68
C THR A 139 -16.94 12.96 -9.64
N GLN A 140 -16.93 13.59 -8.46
CA GLN A 140 -17.47 14.93 -8.24
C GLN A 140 -16.42 16.04 -8.44
N LYS A 141 -15.17 15.67 -8.75
CA LYS A 141 -14.03 16.59 -8.86
C LYS A 141 -13.81 17.42 -7.58
N ILE A 142 -14.09 16.82 -6.43
CA ILE A 142 -13.83 17.44 -5.13
C ILE A 142 -12.35 17.28 -4.82
N LEU A 143 -11.65 18.40 -4.75
CA LEU A 143 -10.26 18.42 -4.31
C LEU A 143 -10.19 18.24 -2.79
N PRO A 144 -9.26 17.42 -2.27
CA PRO A 144 -9.06 17.31 -0.83
C PRO A 144 -8.52 18.62 -0.25
N GLU A 145 -8.68 18.79 1.05
CA GLU A 145 -8.04 19.90 1.77
C GLU A 145 -6.53 19.86 1.59
N ARG A 146 -5.95 21.00 1.21
CA ARG A 146 -4.50 21.12 1.00
C ARG A 146 -3.79 20.98 2.34
N THR A 147 -3.01 19.90 2.50
CA THR A 147 -2.19 19.68 3.71
C THR A 147 -0.71 19.74 3.36
N PHE A 148 0.05 20.55 4.10
CA PHE A 148 1.50 20.59 3.98
C PHE A 148 2.10 19.44 4.81
N CYS A 149 2.89 18.56 4.18
CA CYS A 149 3.53 17.42 4.85
C CYS A 149 4.93 17.14 4.27
N TYR A 150 5.69 16.20 4.85
CA TYR A 150 7.05 15.88 4.40
C TYR A 150 7.16 15.47 2.92
N MET A 151 6.06 14.98 2.33
CA MET A 151 6.01 14.67 0.89
C MET A 151 6.12 15.96 0.04
N CYS A 152 5.66 17.09 0.56
CA CYS A 152 5.74 18.39 -0.11
C CYS A 152 7.18 18.91 -0.21
N ASP A 153 8.06 18.51 0.70
CA ASP A 153 9.42 19.07 0.78
C ASP A 153 10.38 18.53 -0.29
N ALA A 154 10.21 17.26 -0.70
CA ALA A 154 11.18 16.60 -1.59
C ALA A 154 10.57 15.63 -2.62
N PHE A 155 9.31 15.22 -2.45
CA PHE A 155 8.74 14.12 -3.24
C PHE A 155 7.64 14.57 -4.21
N CYS A 156 6.84 15.58 -3.85
CA CYS A 156 5.73 16.05 -4.66
C CYS A 156 6.18 17.12 -5.67
N PRO A 157 6.19 16.83 -6.99
CA PRO A 157 6.59 17.80 -8.01
C PRO A 157 5.59 18.97 -8.16
N TYR A 158 4.42 18.87 -7.52
CA TYR A 158 3.36 19.89 -7.54
C TYR A 158 3.31 20.71 -6.25
N ALA A 159 4.20 20.48 -5.28
CA ALA A 159 4.14 21.16 -3.98
C ALA A 159 4.13 22.68 -4.11
N THR A 160 5.00 23.25 -4.95
CA THR A 160 5.01 24.69 -5.22
C THR A 160 3.67 25.15 -5.80
N LYS A 161 3.14 24.45 -6.80
CA LYS A 161 1.82 24.75 -7.39
C LYS A 161 0.65 24.59 -6.42
N CYS A 162 0.76 23.80 -5.35
CA CYS A 162 -0.32 23.66 -4.37
C CYS A 162 -0.34 24.82 -3.36
N PHE A 163 0.78 25.50 -3.14
CA PHE A 163 0.96 26.47 -2.07
C PHE A 163 1.49 27.83 -2.55
N THR A 164 1.40 28.13 -3.85
CA THR A 164 1.63 29.46 -4.43
C THR A 164 0.31 30.13 -4.82
N GLU A 165 0.28 31.46 -4.85
CA GLU A 165 -0.92 32.29 -5.13
C GLU A 165 -1.57 32.04 -6.50
N GLU A 166 -0.86 31.45 -7.47
CA GLU A 166 -1.41 31.05 -8.77
C GLU A 166 -2.44 29.93 -8.67
N SER A 167 -2.40 29.15 -7.58
CA SER A 167 -3.26 27.98 -7.36
C SER A 167 -4.70 28.30 -6.96
N ASP A 168 -4.99 29.56 -6.64
CA ASP A 168 -6.33 30.04 -6.26
C ASP A 168 -7.09 30.62 -7.46
N LYS A 169 -6.46 30.68 -8.64
CA LYS A 169 -7.08 31.06 -9.91
C LYS A 169 -7.41 29.82 -10.73
N ILE A 170 -8.52 29.17 -10.41
CA ILE A 170 -9.14 28.21 -11.32
C ILE A 170 -9.94 29.03 -12.33
N GLU A 171 -9.39 29.27 -13.53
CA GLU A 171 -10.22 29.69 -14.66
C GLU A 171 -11.12 28.50 -15.05
N GLY A 172 -12.44 28.75 -15.06
CA GLY A 172 -13.50 27.74 -15.14
C GLY A 172 -13.66 27.05 -16.48
#